data_AF-A0A2E6J971-F1
#
_entry.id   AF-A0A2E6J971-F1
#
_cell.length_a   1.000
_cell.length_b   1.000
_cell.length_c   1.000
_cell.angle_alpha   90.00
_cell.angle_beta   90.00
_cell.angle_gamma   90.00
#
_symmetry.space_group_name_H-M   'P 1'
#
loop_
_entity.id
_entity.type
_entity.pdbx_description
1 polymer ?
#
loop_
_entity_poly.entity_id
_entity_poly.type
_entity_poly.pdbx_seq_one_letter_code
_entity_poly.pdbx_strand_id
1 'polypeptide(L)'
;MDFECRLPNAFLADPPLNDVVSNSFEIGARGFLGEIAYSAGAFHTTNANDILFQTTGRATGLFANVDETQRVGFEGRLTGNFQDLNWTLAYSFVGATFEDDFKVLSPNHAFADDEGEILVKNGDKIPGIPQSQFKLLSSYRVTDRFGIGLDVIANSDQRLRGDESNQLDTVSGYTLINLRARYQFSNRFQVFATVNNLFGEEFETFGLLGEEPGELKVPIIEDLTIPLFLGPAPPRAGFVGLRYAF
;
A
#
# COMPACT_ATOMS: atom_id res chain seq x y z
N MET A 1 -40.87 -13.92 21.60
CA MET A 1 -40.57 -12.90 20.58
C MET A 1 -39.63 -13.58 19.62
N ASP A 2 -40.09 -13.73 18.39
CA ASP A 2 -39.45 -14.43 17.29
C ASP A 2 -38.01 -13.97 17.07
N PHE A 3 -37.16 -14.91 16.66
CA PHE A 3 -35.84 -14.60 16.14
C PHE A 3 -36.02 -13.74 14.89
N GLU A 4 -35.58 -12.49 14.99
CA GLU A 4 -35.60 -11.52 13.91
C GLU A 4 -34.89 -12.12 12.69
N CYS A 5 -35.62 -12.13 11.58
CA CYS A 5 -35.16 -12.58 10.28
C CYS A 5 -34.04 -11.64 9.82
N ARG A 6 -32.78 -12.05 10.04
CA ARG A 6 -31.60 -11.28 9.64
C ARG A 6 -31.37 -11.50 8.16
N LEU A 7 -31.87 -10.57 7.35
CA LEU A 7 -31.51 -10.51 5.94
C LEU A 7 -30.01 -10.21 5.83
N PRO A 8 -29.22 -11.03 5.14
CA PRO A 8 -27.84 -10.67 4.82
C PRO A 8 -27.84 -9.40 3.97
N ASN A 9 -26.84 -8.54 4.17
CA ASN A 9 -26.64 -7.25 3.47
C ASN A 9 -26.55 -7.33 1.93
N ALA A 10 -26.81 -8.51 1.34
CA ALA A 10 -26.82 -8.76 -0.10
C ALA A 10 -28.15 -8.38 -0.79
N PHE A 11 -29.20 -8.00 -0.05
CA PHE A 11 -30.56 -7.77 -0.61
C PHE A 11 -31.09 -6.33 -0.54
N LEU A 12 -30.41 -5.42 0.16
CA LEU A 12 -30.75 -3.99 0.15
C LEU A 12 -29.65 -3.29 -0.63
N ALA A 13 -30.00 -2.71 -1.77
CA ALA A 13 -29.08 -1.92 -2.57
C ALA A 13 -28.49 -0.79 -1.70
N ASP A 14 -27.24 -0.41 -1.97
CA ASP A 14 -26.69 0.83 -1.45
C ASP A 14 -27.69 1.98 -1.72
N PRO A 15 -27.71 3.03 -0.87
CA PRO A 15 -28.39 4.27 -1.20
C PRO A 15 -28.00 4.70 -2.63
N PRO A 16 -28.89 5.40 -3.37
CA PRO A 16 -28.56 5.84 -4.73
C PRO A 16 -27.19 6.53 -4.77
N LEU A 17 -26.24 5.90 -5.46
CA LEU A 17 -24.88 6.41 -5.61
C LEU A 17 -24.78 7.30 -6.84
N ASN A 18 -24.11 8.43 -6.67
CA ASN A 18 -23.69 9.26 -7.79
C ASN A 18 -22.46 8.66 -8.45
N ASP A 19 -22.31 8.90 -9.75
CA ASP A 19 -21.11 8.53 -10.49
C ASP A 19 -19.90 9.26 -9.94
N VAL A 20 -18.80 8.52 -9.75
CA VAL A 20 -17.49 9.11 -9.44
C VAL A 20 -16.98 9.83 -10.68
N VAL A 21 -16.68 11.11 -10.54
CA VAL A 21 -16.14 11.93 -11.65
C VAL A 21 -14.73 12.40 -11.30
N SER A 22 -13.74 11.90 -12.04
CA SER A 22 -12.33 12.27 -11.87
C SER A 22 -11.91 13.37 -12.85
N ASN A 23 -11.31 14.44 -12.33
CA ASN A 23 -10.65 15.48 -13.10
C ASN A 23 -9.15 15.43 -12.82
N SER A 24 -8.34 15.15 -13.85
CA SER A 24 -6.90 14.98 -13.71
C SER A 24 -6.13 15.93 -14.63
N PHE A 25 -5.10 16.56 -14.07
CA PHE A 25 -4.07 17.30 -14.79
C PHE A 25 -2.71 16.69 -14.49
N GLU A 26 -1.93 16.42 -15.53
CA GLU A 26 -0.58 15.87 -15.43
C GLU A 26 0.38 16.61 -16.35
N ILE A 27 1.59 16.87 -15.85
CA ILE A 27 2.69 17.40 -16.64
C ILE A 27 3.96 16.60 -16.34
N GLY A 28 4.73 16.31 -17.38
CA GLY A 28 5.95 15.53 -17.22
C GLY A 28 6.97 15.76 -18.31
N ALA A 29 8.19 15.26 -18.04
CA ALA A 29 9.31 15.28 -18.95
C ALA A 29 10.00 13.91 -18.94
N ARG A 30 10.50 13.50 -20.12
CA ARG A 30 11.30 12.29 -20.26
C ARG A 30 12.38 12.50 -21.31
N GLY A 31 13.51 11.84 -21.13
CA GLY A 31 14.63 11.95 -22.06
C GLY A 31 15.89 11.29 -21.54
N PHE A 32 17.02 11.79 -22.01
CA PHE A 32 18.34 11.31 -21.63
C PHE A 32 19.21 12.49 -21.17
N LEU A 33 19.93 12.29 -20.06
CA LEU A 33 21.01 13.16 -19.61
C LEU A 33 22.31 12.35 -19.66
N GLY A 34 23.07 12.53 -20.75
CA GLY A 34 24.16 11.61 -21.08
C GLY A 34 23.63 10.19 -21.31
N GLU A 35 24.14 9.23 -20.57
CA GLU A 35 23.72 7.81 -20.62
C GLU A 35 22.56 7.48 -19.66
N ILE A 36 22.08 8.46 -18.88
CA ILE A 36 21.00 8.26 -17.91
C ILE A 36 19.67 8.61 -18.56
N ALA A 37 18.79 7.63 -18.70
CA ALA A 37 17.40 7.85 -19.06
C ALA A 37 16.62 8.36 -17.84
N TYR A 38 15.83 9.42 -18.01
CA TYR A 38 14.96 9.96 -16.99
C TYR A 38 13.50 10.01 -17.45
N SER A 39 12.58 9.85 -16.53
CA SER A 39 11.17 10.24 -16.66
C SER A 39 10.71 10.83 -15.33
N ALA A 40 10.10 12.00 -15.36
CA ALA A 40 9.53 12.64 -14.19
C ALA A 40 8.18 13.25 -14.56
N GLY A 41 7.23 13.18 -13.65
CA GLY A 41 5.89 13.72 -13.82
C GLY A 41 5.35 14.27 -12.50
N ALA A 42 4.47 15.25 -12.59
CA ALA A 42 3.67 15.74 -11.48
C ALA A 42 2.19 15.71 -11.90
N PHE A 43 1.34 15.32 -10.97
CA PHE A 43 -0.09 15.16 -11.20
C PHE A 43 -0.91 15.81 -10.10
N HIS A 44 -2.10 16.26 -10.48
CA HIS A 44 -3.16 16.70 -9.60
C HIS A 44 -4.45 16.05 -10.09
N THR A 45 -5.13 15.31 -9.23
CA THR A 45 -6.40 14.65 -9.54
C THR A 45 -7.39 14.93 -8.43
N THR A 46 -8.58 15.41 -8.78
CA THR A 46 -9.73 15.50 -7.89
C THR A 46 -10.79 14.50 -8.33
N ASN A 47 -11.37 13.79 -7.37
CA ASN A 47 -12.51 12.90 -7.57
C ASN A 47 -13.71 13.52 -6.87
N ALA A 48 -14.73 13.90 -7.63
CA ALA A 48 -16.02 14.30 -7.10
C ALA A 48 -16.92 13.07 -6.91
N ASN A 49 -17.73 13.07 -5.84
CA ASN A 49 -18.59 11.96 -5.44
C ASN A 49 -17.83 10.64 -5.27
N ASP A 50 -16.63 10.67 -4.69
CA ASP A 50 -15.82 9.45 -4.50
C ASP A 50 -16.58 8.44 -3.62
N ILE A 51 -16.45 7.14 -3.88
CA ILE A 51 -17.24 6.13 -3.18
C ILE A 51 -16.37 5.46 -2.11
N LEU A 52 -16.75 5.63 -0.84
CA LEU A 52 -16.11 4.97 0.28
C LEU A 52 -17.01 3.88 0.86
N PHE A 53 -16.40 2.78 1.29
CA PHE A 53 -17.08 1.78 2.09
C PHE A 53 -17.12 2.24 3.54
N GLN A 54 -18.32 2.45 4.06
CA GLN A 54 -18.56 2.70 5.47
C GLN A 54 -18.96 1.38 6.14
N THR A 55 -18.18 0.95 7.13
CA THR A 55 -18.59 -0.21 7.95
C THR A 55 -19.85 0.18 8.73
N THR A 56 -20.81 -0.73 8.86
CA THR A 56 -21.97 -0.57 9.77
C THR A 56 -21.95 -1.60 10.90
N GLY A 57 -20.78 -2.20 11.13
CA GLY A 57 -20.54 -3.29 12.10
C GLY A 57 -20.66 -4.69 11.48
N ARG A 58 -20.06 -5.71 12.12
CA ARG A 58 -20.18 -7.16 11.85
C ARG A 58 -20.22 -7.56 10.37
N ALA A 59 -19.20 -7.15 9.60
CA ALA A 59 -19.07 -7.45 8.18
C ALA A 59 -20.24 -6.94 7.30
N THR A 60 -21.01 -5.99 7.84
CA THR A 60 -21.98 -5.18 7.12
C THR A 60 -21.42 -3.79 6.92
N GLY A 61 -21.88 -3.16 5.86
CA GLY A 61 -21.49 -1.82 5.50
C GLY A 61 -22.18 -1.45 4.21
N LEU A 62 -22.12 -0.17 3.91
CA LEU A 62 -22.70 0.41 2.71
C LEU A 62 -21.64 1.23 2.01
N PHE A 63 -21.81 1.39 0.71
CA PHE A 63 -21.08 2.40 -0.03
C PHE A 63 -21.82 3.73 0.07
N ALA A 64 -21.07 4.81 0.28
CA ALA A 64 -21.57 6.16 0.28
C ALA A 64 -20.63 7.06 -0.53
N ASN A 65 -21.21 8.05 -1.20
CA ASN A 65 -20.42 9.11 -1.82
C ASN A 65 -19.87 10.05 -0.75
N VAL A 66 -18.60 10.42 -0.90
CA VAL A 66 -17.95 11.56 -0.25
C VAL A 66 -17.74 12.64 -1.31
N ASP A 67 -17.99 13.89 -0.94
CA ASP A 67 -18.08 15.00 -1.88
C ASP A 67 -16.84 15.13 -2.75
N GLU A 68 -15.64 15.20 -2.15
CA GLU A 68 -14.40 15.32 -2.91
C GLU A 68 -13.20 14.64 -2.23
N THR A 69 -12.39 13.94 -3.02
CA THR A 69 -11.04 13.50 -2.63
C THR A 69 -10.00 14.02 -3.60
N GLN A 70 -8.78 14.26 -3.11
CA GLN A 70 -7.69 14.79 -3.91
C GLN A 70 -6.46 13.88 -3.83
N ARG A 71 -5.78 13.75 -4.97
CA ARG A 71 -4.47 13.10 -5.09
C ARG A 71 -3.52 14.01 -5.85
N VAL A 72 -2.51 14.51 -5.14
CA VAL A 72 -1.43 15.32 -5.71
C VAL A 72 -0.11 14.61 -5.52
N GLY A 73 0.74 14.67 -6.52
CA GLY A 73 1.99 13.94 -6.40
C GLY A 73 2.97 14.19 -7.51
N PHE A 74 4.13 13.57 -7.34
CA PHE A 74 5.12 13.50 -8.39
C PHE A 74 5.76 12.12 -8.40
N GLU A 75 6.15 11.69 -9.58
CA GLU A 75 6.87 10.45 -9.80
C GLU A 75 8.13 10.72 -10.61
N GLY A 76 9.16 9.96 -10.30
CA GLY A 76 10.47 10.07 -10.92
C GLY A 76 11.09 8.71 -11.10
N ARG A 77 11.71 8.50 -12.26
CA ARG A 77 12.50 7.31 -12.57
C ARG A 77 13.77 7.71 -13.28
N LEU A 78 14.87 7.16 -12.82
CA LEU A 78 16.19 7.26 -13.43
C LEU A 78 16.68 5.86 -13.77
N THR A 79 17.28 5.69 -14.93
CA THR A 79 17.89 4.42 -15.35
C THR A 79 19.22 4.70 -16.00
N GLY A 80 20.26 4.04 -15.54
CA GLY A 80 21.60 4.27 -16.04
C GLY A 80 22.42 3.00 -16.06
N ASN A 81 23.50 3.08 -16.83
CA ASN A 81 24.56 2.10 -16.84
C ASN A 81 25.85 2.83 -16.48
N PHE A 82 26.68 2.22 -15.65
CA PHE A 82 28.00 2.72 -15.34
C PHE A 82 28.96 1.55 -15.32
N GLN A 83 29.76 1.42 -16.38
CA GLN A 83 30.62 0.25 -16.59
C GLN A 83 29.80 -1.05 -16.51
N ASP A 84 30.09 -1.87 -15.49
CA ASP A 84 29.45 -3.15 -15.22
C ASP A 84 28.20 -3.06 -14.33
N LEU A 85 27.83 -1.85 -13.89
CA LEU A 85 26.67 -1.60 -13.06
C LEU A 85 25.49 -1.10 -13.89
N ASN A 86 24.39 -1.83 -13.87
CA ASN A 86 23.09 -1.37 -14.35
C ASN A 86 22.23 -1.00 -13.13
N TRP A 87 21.53 0.13 -13.19
CA TRP A 87 20.69 0.57 -12.08
C TRP A 87 19.42 1.27 -12.55
N THR A 88 18.37 1.16 -11.74
CA THR A 88 17.10 1.89 -11.87
C THR A 88 16.71 2.41 -10.50
N LEU A 89 16.48 3.70 -10.41
CA LEU A 89 15.93 4.37 -9.23
C LEU A 89 14.54 4.85 -9.60
N ALA A 90 13.55 4.57 -8.76
CA ALA A 90 12.21 5.11 -8.87
C ALA A 90 11.78 5.69 -7.52
N TYR A 91 11.13 6.85 -7.56
CA TYR A 91 10.55 7.49 -6.40
C TYR A 91 9.16 8.01 -6.77
N SER A 92 8.20 7.84 -5.87
CA SER A 92 6.86 8.39 -6.00
C SER A 92 6.48 9.05 -4.68
N PHE A 93 5.93 10.26 -4.78
CA PHE A 93 5.24 10.92 -3.69
C PHE A 93 3.77 11.12 -4.06
N VAL A 94 2.86 10.74 -3.16
CA VAL A 94 1.42 11.00 -3.30
C VAL A 94 0.85 11.53 -1.98
N GLY A 95 0.37 12.76 -2.00
CA GLY A 95 -0.56 13.28 -1.00
C GLY A 95 -1.98 12.91 -1.43
N ALA A 96 -2.65 12.09 -0.62
CA ALA A 96 -4.03 11.70 -0.83
C ALA A 96 -4.87 12.18 0.36
N THR A 97 -5.83 13.07 0.12
CA THR A 97 -6.60 13.77 1.16
C THR A 97 -8.09 13.75 0.88
N PHE A 98 -8.88 13.81 1.96
CA PHE A 98 -10.28 14.18 1.90
C PHE A 98 -10.40 15.70 1.79
N GLU A 99 -11.29 16.20 0.95
CA GLU A 99 -11.48 17.64 0.72
C GLU A 99 -12.79 18.16 1.31
N ASP A 100 -13.44 17.39 2.18
CA ASP A 100 -14.66 17.76 2.87
C ASP A 100 -14.71 17.23 4.32
N ASP A 101 -15.59 17.80 5.13
CA ASP A 101 -15.87 17.38 6.50
C ASP A 101 -17.05 16.40 6.51
N PHE A 102 -16.86 15.18 6.98
CA PHE A 102 -17.91 14.17 7.05
C PHE A 102 -17.69 13.21 8.20
N LYS A 103 -18.77 12.54 8.61
CA LYS A 103 -18.70 11.49 9.61
C LYS A 103 -18.56 10.13 8.94
N VAL A 104 -17.73 9.26 9.52
CA VAL A 104 -17.67 7.84 9.17
C VAL A 104 -17.85 6.99 10.40
N LEU A 105 -18.49 5.84 10.24
CA LEU A 105 -18.62 4.89 11.33
C LEU A 105 -17.30 4.13 11.53
N SER A 106 -16.76 4.20 12.74
CA SER A 106 -15.61 3.43 13.20
C SER A 106 -15.77 3.13 14.70
N PRO A 107 -16.64 2.18 15.08
CA PRO A 107 -17.12 2.05 16.46
C PRO A 107 -16.02 1.72 17.48
N ASN A 108 -14.97 1.04 17.04
CA ASN A 108 -13.84 0.64 17.90
C ASN A 108 -12.71 1.66 17.88
N HIS A 109 -12.94 2.84 17.31
CA HIS A 109 -11.98 3.94 17.29
C HIS A 109 -11.96 4.65 18.63
N ALA A 110 -10.77 4.94 19.15
CA ALA A 110 -10.60 5.53 20.48
C ALA A 110 -11.24 6.92 20.66
N PHE A 111 -11.56 7.58 19.54
CA PHE A 111 -12.21 8.89 19.49
C PHE A 111 -13.61 8.87 18.86
N ALA A 112 -14.21 7.68 18.71
CA ALA A 112 -15.60 7.59 18.25
C ALA A 112 -16.57 8.20 19.28
N ASP A 113 -17.65 8.80 18.78
CA ASP A 113 -18.76 9.28 19.62
C ASP A 113 -19.67 8.12 20.10
N ASP A 114 -20.75 8.46 20.83
CA ASP A 114 -21.68 7.47 21.38
C ASP A 114 -22.40 6.65 20.29
N GLU A 115 -22.43 7.17 19.05
CA GLU A 115 -22.96 6.51 17.87
C GLU A 115 -21.90 5.67 17.12
N GLY A 116 -20.65 5.67 17.59
CA GLY A 116 -19.54 4.97 16.96
C GLY A 116 -18.98 5.69 15.73
N GLU A 117 -19.25 6.98 15.58
CA GLU A 117 -18.80 7.80 14.45
C GLU A 117 -17.55 8.61 14.79
N ILE A 118 -16.67 8.81 13.80
CA ILE A 118 -15.54 9.74 13.86
C ILE A 118 -15.75 10.86 12.85
N LEU A 119 -15.30 12.07 13.19
CA LEU A 119 -15.31 13.21 12.28
C LEU A 119 -14.02 13.21 11.46
N VAL A 120 -14.15 13.00 10.16
CA VAL A 120 -13.13 13.27 9.15
C VAL A 120 -13.21 14.73 8.78
N LYS A 121 -12.05 15.40 8.69
CA LYS A 121 -11.94 16.80 8.31
C LYS A 121 -11.28 16.94 6.95
N ASN A 122 -11.58 18.05 6.28
CA ASN A 122 -10.83 18.49 5.12
C ASN A 122 -9.32 18.51 5.45
N GLY A 123 -8.53 17.85 4.61
CA GLY A 123 -7.08 17.70 4.73
C GLY A 123 -6.63 16.42 5.44
N ASP A 124 -7.53 15.66 6.05
CA ASP A 124 -7.19 14.34 6.60
C ASP A 124 -6.75 13.40 5.47
N LYS A 125 -5.72 12.59 5.73
CA LYS A 125 -5.11 11.73 4.71
C LYS A 125 -5.92 10.46 4.54
N ILE A 126 -6.10 10.04 3.29
CA ILE A 126 -6.77 8.79 2.95
C ILE A 126 -5.94 7.61 3.47
N PRO A 127 -6.52 6.68 4.25
CA PRO A 127 -5.79 5.53 4.78
C PRO A 127 -5.24 4.54 3.76
N GLY A 128 -4.21 3.80 4.17
CA GLY A 128 -3.59 2.75 3.35
C GLY A 128 -2.74 3.26 2.18
N ILE A 129 -2.45 4.56 2.10
CA ILE A 129 -1.62 5.16 1.06
C ILE A 129 -0.32 5.68 1.69
N PRO A 130 0.81 4.98 1.53
CA PRO A 130 2.10 5.52 1.94
C PRO A 130 2.47 6.69 1.04
N GLN A 131 2.77 7.84 1.65
CA GLN A 131 3.03 9.07 0.90
C GLN A 131 4.31 8.99 0.07
N SER A 132 5.33 8.29 0.53
CA SER A 132 6.61 8.16 -0.17
C SER A 132 6.93 6.70 -0.44
N GLN A 133 7.26 6.40 -1.69
CA GLN A 133 7.68 5.08 -2.13
C GLN A 133 8.99 5.20 -2.92
N PHE A 134 9.98 4.40 -2.55
CA PHE A 134 11.30 4.38 -3.16
C PHE A 134 11.66 2.96 -3.60
N LYS A 135 12.22 2.83 -4.80
CA LYS A 135 12.75 1.58 -5.33
C LYS A 135 14.10 1.81 -5.98
N LEU A 136 15.10 1.02 -5.58
CA LEU A 136 16.39 0.93 -6.26
C LEU A 136 16.60 -0.50 -6.71
N LEU A 137 16.75 -0.73 -8.01
CA LEU A 137 17.17 -2.00 -8.56
C LEU A 137 18.57 -1.81 -9.12
N SER A 138 19.51 -2.63 -8.67
CA SER A 138 20.89 -2.58 -9.14
C SER A 138 21.39 -3.97 -9.51
N SER A 139 22.25 -4.05 -10.52
CA SER A 139 22.87 -5.29 -10.97
C SER A 139 24.28 -5.00 -11.43
N TYR A 140 25.25 -5.66 -10.81
CA TYR A 140 26.66 -5.53 -11.09
C TYR A 140 27.21 -6.83 -11.71
N ARG A 141 27.83 -6.70 -12.88
CA ARG A 141 28.54 -7.80 -13.54
C ARG A 141 29.95 -7.91 -12.97
N VAL A 142 30.14 -8.87 -12.05
CA VAL A 142 31.45 -9.13 -11.44
C VAL A 142 32.40 -9.78 -12.45
N THR A 143 31.88 -10.68 -13.30
CA THR A 143 32.59 -11.26 -14.45
C THR A 143 31.59 -11.53 -15.58
N ASP A 144 32.05 -11.92 -16.77
CA ASP A 144 31.17 -12.30 -17.88
C ASP A 144 30.19 -13.44 -17.56
N ARG A 145 30.48 -14.23 -16.51
CA ARG A 145 29.65 -15.35 -16.08
C ARG A 145 28.95 -15.10 -14.75
N PHE A 146 29.39 -14.14 -13.94
CA PHE A 146 28.87 -13.95 -12.59
C PHE A 146 28.35 -12.52 -12.41
N GLY A 147 27.11 -12.41 -11.92
CA GLY A 147 26.51 -11.13 -11.59
C GLY A 147 25.80 -11.19 -10.25
N ILE A 148 25.82 -10.06 -9.55
CA ILE A 148 25.09 -9.83 -8.31
C ILE A 148 24.11 -8.67 -8.53
N GLY A 149 23.02 -8.63 -7.78
CA GLY A 149 22.07 -7.54 -7.83
C GLY A 149 21.47 -7.29 -6.46
N LEU A 150 21.13 -6.04 -6.19
CA LEU A 150 20.54 -5.59 -4.95
C LEU A 150 19.30 -4.78 -5.28
N ASP A 151 18.18 -5.18 -4.67
CA ASP A 151 16.91 -4.48 -4.80
C ASP A 151 16.52 -3.88 -3.45
N VAL A 152 16.35 -2.57 -3.37
CA VAL A 152 15.85 -1.84 -2.21
C VAL A 152 14.43 -1.39 -2.50
N ILE A 153 13.51 -1.66 -1.58
CA ILE A 153 12.14 -1.14 -1.60
C ILE A 153 11.93 -0.45 -0.27
N ALA A 154 11.53 0.81 -0.25
CA ALA A 154 11.21 1.53 0.96
C ALA A 154 9.88 2.27 0.81
N ASN A 155 9.04 2.17 1.82
CA ASN A 155 7.76 2.88 1.89
C ASN A 155 7.71 3.66 3.21
N SER A 156 7.15 4.87 3.17
CA SER A 156 6.83 5.61 4.38
C SER A 156 5.75 4.90 5.19
N ASP A 157 5.48 5.44 6.37
CA ASP A 157 4.33 5.05 7.16
C ASP A 157 3.01 5.34 6.43
N GLN A 158 1.94 4.70 6.88
CA GLN A 158 0.59 4.83 6.34
C GLN A 158 -0.46 4.77 7.46
N ARG A 159 -1.58 5.46 7.26
CA ARG A 159 -2.71 5.45 8.20
C ARG A 159 -3.46 4.12 8.16
N LEU A 160 -4.03 3.75 9.31
CA LEU A 160 -4.87 2.56 9.47
C LEU A 160 -6.19 2.76 8.75
N ARG A 161 -6.67 1.74 8.04
CA ARG A 161 -8.06 1.75 7.57
C ARG A 161 -8.99 1.73 8.80
N GLY A 162 -10.03 2.58 8.82
CA GLY A 162 -10.85 2.81 10.03
C GLY A 162 -10.34 3.96 10.92
N ASP A 163 -9.22 4.59 10.58
CA ASP A 163 -8.71 5.85 11.17
C ASP A 163 -8.73 6.96 10.12
N GLU A 164 -9.87 7.13 9.43
CA GLU A 164 -10.03 8.18 8.43
C GLU A 164 -9.85 9.59 9.02
N SER A 165 -10.11 9.78 10.33
CA SER A 165 -9.86 11.03 11.05
C SER A 165 -8.38 11.27 11.42
N ASN A 166 -7.47 10.34 11.10
CA ASN A 166 -6.01 10.51 11.22
C ASN A 166 -5.51 10.72 12.67
N GLN A 167 -6.23 10.22 13.66
CA GLN A 167 -5.97 10.45 15.09
C GLN A 167 -5.17 9.33 15.75
N LEU A 168 -5.07 8.15 15.14
CA LEU A 168 -4.31 7.03 15.67
C LEU A 168 -2.87 6.99 15.14
N ASP A 169 -2.07 6.13 15.75
CA ASP A 169 -0.71 5.82 15.27
C ASP A 169 -0.75 5.15 13.89
N THR A 170 0.29 5.40 13.10
CA THR A 170 0.43 4.84 11.75
C THR A 170 1.02 3.43 11.77
N VAL A 171 0.77 2.67 10.70
CA VAL A 171 1.59 1.51 10.38
C VAL A 171 2.96 2.01 9.98
N SER A 172 4.00 1.54 10.67
CA SER A 172 5.37 2.00 10.46
C SER A 172 5.82 1.81 9.01
N GLY A 173 6.59 2.78 8.50
CA GLY A 173 7.29 2.63 7.24
C GLY A 173 8.36 1.54 7.33
N TYR A 174 8.80 1.02 6.18
CA TYR A 174 9.75 -0.09 6.14
C TYR A 174 10.76 0.07 5.00
N THR A 175 11.89 -0.63 5.13
CA THR A 175 12.88 -0.79 4.06
C THR A 175 13.23 -2.27 3.92
N LEU A 176 12.97 -2.81 2.74
CA LEU A 176 13.24 -4.19 2.36
C LEU A 176 14.41 -4.24 1.37
N ILE A 177 15.42 -5.05 1.68
CA ILE A 177 16.56 -5.28 0.81
C ILE A 177 16.61 -6.73 0.38
N ASN A 178 16.62 -6.97 -0.94
CA ASN A 178 16.76 -8.30 -1.54
C ASN A 178 18.10 -8.41 -2.25
N LEU A 179 18.69 -9.61 -2.20
CA LEU A 179 19.94 -9.93 -2.87
C LEU A 179 19.68 -10.97 -3.96
N ARG A 180 20.22 -10.72 -5.15
CA ARG A 180 20.16 -11.63 -6.29
C ARG A 180 21.56 -11.98 -6.74
N ALA A 181 21.78 -13.23 -7.11
CA ALA A 181 23.02 -13.69 -7.72
C ALA A 181 22.71 -14.58 -8.90
N ARG A 182 23.53 -14.51 -9.95
CA ARG A 182 23.44 -15.38 -11.13
C ARG A 182 24.82 -15.83 -11.59
N TYR A 183 24.91 -17.09 -12.01
CA TYR A 183 26.11 -17.67 -12.59
C TYR A 183 25.79 -18.42 -13.88
N GLN A 184 26.44 -18.04 -14.97
CA GLN A 184 26.32 -18.64 -16.30
C GLN A 184 27.38 -19.75 -16.47
N PHE A 185 26.95 -21.01 -16.46
CA PHE A 185 27.85 -22.15 -16.68
C PHE A 185 28.24 -22.29 -18.15
N SER A 186 27.29 -22.07 -19.04
CA SER A 186 27.45 -22.08 -20.50
C SER A 186 26.36 -21.22 -21.12
N ASN A 187 26.39 -20.96 -22.43
CA ASN A 187 25.38 -20.12 -23.09
C ASN A 187 23.92 -20.63 -22.94
N ARG A 188 23.73 -21.89 -22.53
CA ARG A 188 22.40 -22.49 -22.34
C ARG A 188 21.99 -22.67 -20.89
N PHE A 189 22.94 -22.67 -19.95
CA PHE A 189 22.67 -23.00 -18.54
C PHE A 189 23.11 -21.88 -17.60
N GLN A 190 22.17 -21.43 -16.77
CA GLN A 190 22.38 -20.43 -15.72
C GLN A 190 21.82 -20.96 -14.39
N VAL A 191 22.56 -20.83 -13.30
CA VAL A 191 21.99 -20.93 -11.94
C VAL A 191 21.79 -19.54 -11.40
N PHE A 192 20.70 -19.35 -10.66
CA PHE A 192 20.45 -18.12 -9.93
C PHE A 192 20.07 -18.44 -8.49
N ALA A 193 20.37 -17.50 -7.61
CA ALA A 193 19.96 -17.52 -6.22
C ALA A 193 19.37 -16.16 -5.86
N THR A 194 18.39 -16.17 -4.96
CA THR A 194 17.77 -14.95 -4.44
C THR A 194 17.57 -15.11 -2.94
N VAL A 195 17.94 -14.07 -2.20
CA VAL A 195 17.62 -13.93 -0.78
C VAL A 195 16.68 -12.75 -0.67
N ASN A 196 15.42 -13.02 -0.35
CA ASN A 196 14.43 -12.01 -0.05
C ASN A 196 14.55 -11.61 1.42
N ASN A 197 14.36 -10.33 1.71
CA ASN A 197 14.51 -9.77 3.05
C ASN A 197 15.86 -10.14 3.69
N LEU A 198 16.95 -9.72 3.05
CA LEU A 198 18.34 -10.07 3.38
C LEU A 198 18.66 -9.85 4.87
N PHE A 199 18.13 -8.78 5.46
CA PHE A 199 18.35 -8.42 6.86
C PHE A 199 17.31 -9.01 7.81
N GLY A 200 16.25 -9.64 7.32
CA GLY A 200 15.19 -10.23 8.14
C GLY A 200 14.42 -9.18 8.93
N GLU A 201 14.09 -8.07 8.28
CA GLU A 201 13.21 -7.04 8.83
C GLU A 201 11.83 -7.62 9.11
N GLU A 202 11.27 -7.31 10.28
CA GLU A 202 9.88 -7.61 10.64
C GLU A 202 9.09 -6.31 10.52
N PHE A 203 8.07 -6.31 9.67
CA PHE A 203 7.26 -5.13 9.37
C PHE A 203 5.90 -5.52 8.83
N GLU A 204 5.00 -4.55 8.78
CA GLU A 204 3.62 -4.73 8.36
C GLU A 204 3.34 -3.93 7.08
N THR A 205 2.64 -4.55 6.13
CA THR A 205 2.32 -3.92 4.84
C THR A 205 0.95 -3.26 4.82
N PHE A 206 0.13 -3.50 5.83
CA PHE A 206 -1.25 -3.01 5.93
C PHE A 206 -1.68 -3.00 7.40
N GLY A 207 -2.60 -2.11 7.74
CA GLY A 207 -3.23 -2.07 9.06
C GLY A 207 -4.68 -1.63 8.96
N LEU A 208 -5.51 -2.26 9.78
CA LEU A 208 -6.96 -2.07 9.83
C LEU A 208 -7.38 -2.02 11.29
N LEU A 209 -8.18 -1.01 11.63
CA LEU A 209 -9.01 -1.03 12.82
C LEU A 209 -10.26 -1.86 12.50
N GLY A 210 -10.32 -3.05 13.10
CA GLY A 210 -11.37 -4.03 12.87
C GLY A 210 -12.38 -4.08 14.00
N GLU A 211 -13.15 -5.16 14.02
CA GLU A 211 -14.05 -5.50 15.13
C GLU A 211 -13.25 -5.88 16.38
N GLU A 212 -13.79 -5.64 17.58
CA GLU A 212 -13.20 -6.16 18.81
C GLU A 212 -13.11 -7.69 18.76
N PRO A 213 -11.90 -8.29 18.87
CA PRO A 213 -11.74 -9.73 18.70
C PRO A 213 -12.54 -10.57 19.72
N GLY A 214 -12.67 -10.06 20.96
CA GLY A 214 -13.46 -10.69 22.02
C GLY A 214 -14.94 -10.91 21.69
N GLU A 215 -15.51 -10.06 20.83
CA GLU A 215 -16.91 -10.20 20.40
C GLU A 215 -17.16 -11.43 19.54
N LEU A 216 -16.11 -11.95 18.89
CA LEU A 216 -16.21 -13.10 18.00
C LEU A 216 -16.39 -14.43 18.75
N LYS A 217 -16.16 -14.43 20.08
CA LYS A 217 -16.28 -15.63 20.95
C LYS A 217 -15.53 -16.84 20.40
N VAL A 218 -14.40 -16.58 19.74
CA VAL A 218 -13.50 -17.61 19.24
C VAL A 218 -12.44 -17.83 20.32
N PRO A 219 -12.28 -19.06 20.87
CA PRO A 219 -11.43 -19.30 22.05
C PRO A 219 -9.98 -18.84 21.96
N ILE A 220 -9.42 -18.66 20.75
CA ILE A 220 -8.03 -18.25 20.56
C ILE A 220 -7.83 -16.72 20.58
N ILE A 221 -8.91 -15.94 20.46
CA ILE A 221 -8.88 -14.47 20.40
C ILE A 221 -9.88 -13.81 21.36
N GLU A 222 -10.57 -14.59 22.21
CA GLU A 222 -11.62 -14.08 23.09
C GLU A 222 -11.11 -13.09 24.16
N ASP A 223 -9.85 -13.25 24.57
CA ASP A 223 -9.17 -12.36 25.52
C ASP A 223 -8.47 -11.16 24.85
N LEU A 224 -8.50 -11.07 23.51
CA LEU A 224 -7.87 -9.95 22.79
C LEU A 224 -8.83 -8.75 22.75
N THR A 225 -8.35 -7.62 23.24
CA THR A 225 -9.13 -6.37 23.35
C THR A 225 -8.65 -5.26 22.42
N ILE A 226 -7.55 -5.48 21.69
CA ILE A 226 -7.00 -4.49 20.76
C ILE A 226 -7.59 -4.77 19.38
N PRO A 227 -8.46 -3.89 18.83
CA PRO A 227 -9.09 -4.07 17.53
C PRO A 227 -8.15 -3.75 16.35
N LEU A 228 -6.84 -3.93 16.52
CA LEU A 228 -5.82 -3.62 15.51
C LEU A 228 -5.39 -4.89 14.79
N PHE A 229 -5.62 -4.93 13.49
CA PHE A 229 -5.24 -6.04 12.61
C PHE A 229 -4.15 -5.57 11.65
N LEU A 230 -2.99 -6.20 11.74
CA LEU A 230 -1.85 -5.88 10.90
C LEU A 230 -1.58 -7.01 9.90
N GLY A 231 -1.16 -6.65 8.69
CA GLY A 231 -0.72 -7.58 7.66
C GLY A 231 0.79 -7.76 7.71
N PRO A 232 1.33 -8.79 8.39
CA PRO A 232 2.77 -8.98 8.50
C PRO A 232 3.39 -9.35 7.16
N ALA A 233 4.57 -8.82 6.89
CA ALA A 233 5.34 -9.14 5.70
C ALA A 233 6.03 -10.52 5.80
N PRO A 234 6.35 -11.17 4.68
CA PRO A 234 7.10 -12.41 4.69
C PRO A 234 8.49 -12.25 5.33
N PRO A 235 8.95 -13.25 6.12
CA PRO A 235 10.29 -13.23 6.70
C PRO A 235 11.37 -13.48 5.64
N ARG A 236 12.62 -13.50 6.07
CA ARG A 236 13.78 -13.86 5.23
C ARG A 236 13.58 -15.21 4.57
N ALA A 237 13.77 -15.26 3.25
CA ALA A 237 13.64 -16.49 2.47
C ALA A 237 14.73 -16.58 1.39
N GLY A 238 15.29 -17.78 1.20
CA GLY A 238 16.29 -18.08 0.18
C GLY A 238 15.75 -19.01 -0.89
N PHE A 239 16.05 -18.71 -2.15
CA PHE A 239 15.63 -19.49 -3.31
C PHE A 239 16.83 -19.75 -4.22
N VAL A 240 16.89 -20.93 -4.82
CA VAL A 240 17.88 -21.31 -5.84
C VAL A 240 17.14 -21.93 -7.02
N GLY A 241 17.54 -21.60 -8.24
CA GLY A 241 16.93 -22.13 -9.45
C GLY A 241 17.90 -22.29 -10.60
N LEU A 242 17.50 -23.13 -11.56
CA LEU A 242 18.20 -23.35 -12.82
C LEU A 242 17.37 -22.75 -13.96
N ARG A 243 18.03 -22.07 -14.90
CA ARG A 243 17.44 -21.61 -16.16
C ARG A 243 18.14 -22.28 -17.33
N TYR A 244 17.34 -22.81 -18.26
CA TYR A 244 17.78 -23.35 -19.54
C TYR A 244 17.23 -22.51 -20.69
N ALA A 245 18.09 -22.14 -21.64
CA ALA A 245 17.71 -21.44 -22.88
C ALA A 245 17.98 -22.35 -24.09
N PHE A 246 16.98 -22.50 -24.97
CA PHE A 246 17.02 -23.31 -26.18
C PHE A 246 17.24 -22.46 -27.43
#